data_AF-A0AAU9V085-F1
#
_entry.id   AF-A0AAU9V085-F1
#
_cell.length_a   1.000
_cell.length_b   1.000
_cell.length_c   1.000
_cell.angle_alpha   90.00
_cell.angle_beta   90.00
_cell.angle_gamma   90.00
#
_symmetry.space_group_name_H-M   'P 1'
#
loop_
_entity.id
_entity.type
_entity.pdbx_description
1 polymer ?
#
loop_
_entity_poly.entity_id
_entity_poly.type
_entity_poly.pdbx_seq_one_letter_code
_entity_poly.pdbx_strand_id
1 'polypeptide(L)'
;MNPMIRWNNSPIPVRPSVTKKHPHTTWLHFNSTEVSNIYETPVTPVQILGRSLTHAFTVATAYAKQLYGEDVKDLPEPIHLNCIQTDGQRFHFGVLELKTLNLDGTEGTKNVWYCKNDLKMYDSCRYLSGMPVLENNNPKVYDYINAFYNC
;
A
#
# COMPACT_ATOMS: atom_id res chain seq x y z
N MET A 1 -10.05 -36.35 -7.03
CA MET A 1 -10.41 -35.61 -5.80
C MET A 1 -9.49 -34.40 -5.72
N ASN A 2 -10.02 -33.21 -6.00
CA ASN A 2 -9.27 -31.96 -5.97
C ASN A 2 -9.31 -31.43 -4.52
N PRO A 3 -8.17 -31.18 -3.84
CA PRO A 3 -8.22 -30.62 -2.50
C PRO A 3 -8.68 -29.16 -2.61
N MET A 4 -9.98 -28.94 -2.40
CA MET A 4 -10.52 -27.62 -2.16
C MET A 4 -9.77 -27.02 -0.97
N ILE A 5 -8.95 -26.02 -1.25
CA ILE A 5 -8.36 -25.14 -0.23
C ILE A 5 -9.55 -24.48 0.46
N ARG A 6 -9.94 -25.01 1.61
CA ARG A 6 -10.84 -24.30 2.52
C ARG A 6 -10.10 -23.03 2.93
N TRP A 7 -10.48 -21.91 2.34
CA TRP A 7 -10.27 -20.61 2.95
C TRP A 7 -11.02 -20.67 4.28
N ASN A 8 -10.34 -21.05 5.37
CA ASN A 8 -10.79 -20.63 6.69
C ASN A 8 -11.02 -19.12 6.58
N ASN A 9 -12.13 -18.62 7.12
CA ASN A 9 -12.63 -17.23 7.08
C ASN A 9 -11.66 -16.16 7.62
N SER A 10 -10.38 -16.24 7.28
CA SER A 10 -9.32 -15.30 7.63
C SER A 10 -9.36 -14.17 6.61
N PRO A 11 -9.54 -12.92 7.05
CA PRO A 11 -9.57 -11.76 6.15
C PRO A 11 -8.22 -11.51 5.45
N ILE A 12 -7.13 -12.16 5.89
CA ILE A 12 -5.81 -12.13 5.24
C ILE A 12 -5.48 -13.47 4.58
N PRO A 13 -4.89 -13.46 3.36
CA PRO A 13 -4.46 -14.66 2.62
C PRO A 13 -3.16 -15.28 3.16
N VAL A 14 -2.94 -15.22 4.48
CA VAL A 14 -1.78 -15.79 5.18
C VAL A 14 -2.30 -16.67 6.30
N ARG A 15 -1.89 -17.94 6.29
CA ARG A 15 -2.29 -18.89 7.33
C ARG A 15 -1.73 -18.45 8.69
N PRO A 16 -2.49 -18.58 9.78
CA PRO A 16 -1.99 -18.25 11.13
C PRO A 16 -0.73 -19.02 11.55
N SER A 17 -0.48 -20.19 10.94
CA SER A 17 0.68 -21.04 11.20
C SER A 17 1.99 -20.55 10.59
N VAL A 18 1.96 -19.49 9.77
CA VAL A 18 3.16 -18.93 9.13
C VAL A 18 3.92 -18.07 10.14
N THR A 19 5.23 -18.32 10.27
CA THR A 19 6.11 -17.61 11.21
C THR A 19 6.20 -16.11 10.93
N LYS A 20 6.18 -15.71 9.64
CA LYS A 20 6.23 -14.30 9.20
C LYS A 20 4.85 -13.85 8.71
N LYS A 21 3.97 -13.58 9.67
CA LYS A 21 2.57 -13.16 9.41
C LYS A 21 2.32 -11.66 9.53
N HIS A 22 3.31 -10.90 10.01
CA HIS A 22 3.21 -9.45 10.23
C HIS A 22 3.53 -8.73 8.90
N PRO A 23 2.56 -8.06 8.26
CA PRO A 23 2.83 -7.30 7.05
C PRO A 23 3.70 -6.09 7.40
N HIS A 24 4.87 -5.98 6.78
CA HIS A 24 5.82 -4.88 7.02
C HIS A 24 5.63 -3.75 6.00
N THR A 25 5.75 -4.07 4.71
CA THR A 25 5.55 -3.14 3.60
C THR A 25 4.67 -3.76 2.53
N THR A 26 3.64 -3.06 2.10
CA THR A 26 2.79 -3.46 0.98
C THR A 26 3.13 -2.67 -0.28
N TRP A 27 3.07 -3.33 -1.43
CA TRP A 27 3.35 -2.75 -2.74
C TRP A 27 2.08 -2.75 -3.58
N LEU A 28 1.73 -1.59 -4.12
CA LEU A 28 0.58 -1.40 -4.99
C LEU A 28 1.05 -0.91 -6.35
N HIS A 29 0.94 -1.76 -7.36
CA HIS A 29 1.17 -1.34 -8.73
C HIS A 29 -0.07 -0.65 -9.31
N PHE A 30 0.14 0.36 -10.15
CA PHE A 30 -0.90 0.85 -11.04
C PHE A 30 -0.35 1.18 -12.41
N ASN A 31 -1.19 1.11 -13.41
CA ASN A 31 -0.87 1.53 -14.76
C ASN A 31 -2.10 2.24 -15.33
N SER A 32 -1.90 3.36 -16.04
CA SER A 32 -2.99 4.09 -16.70
C SER A 32 -3.72 3.25 -17.76
N THR A 33 -3.10 2.19 -18.28
CA THR A 33 -3.75 1.26 -19.21
C THR A 33 -4.61 0.20 -18.51
N GLU A 34 -4.40 -0.03 -17.22
CA GLU A 34 -5.09 -1.06 -16.44
C GLU A 34 -6.10 -0.48 -15.45
N VAL A 35 -5.94 0.80 -15.10
CA VAL A 35 -6.77 1.50 -14.14
C VAL A 35 -7.39 2.72 -14.81
N SER A 36 -8.70 2.64 -15.06
CA SER A 36 -9.49 3.73 -15.62
C SER A 36 -10.74 3.97 -14.77
N ASN A 37 -11.32 5.18 -14.86
CA ASN A 37 -12.67 5.38 -14.34
C ASN A 37 -13.67 4.62 -15.21
N ILE A 38 -14.86 4.37 -14.65
CA ILE A 38 -15.98 3.72 -15.37
C ILE A 38 -16.44 4.59 -16.56
N TYR A 39 -16.40 5.90 -16.36
CA TYR A 39 -16.59 6.88 -17.43
C TYR A 39 -15.21 7.22 -18.04
N GLU A 40 -15.17 7.65 -19.30
CA GLU A 40 -13.94 7.98 -20.06
C GLU A 40 -13.14 9.17 -19.51
N THR A 41 -13.35 9.54 -18.24
CA THR A 41 -12.57 10.53 -17.54
C THR A 41 -11.25 9.93 -17.04
N PRO A 42 -10.11 10.64 -17.22
CA PRO A 42 -8.83 10.18 -16.67
C PRO A 42 -8.87 10.05 -15.15
N VAL A 43 -8.12 9.09 -14.61
CA VAL A 43 -7.93 8.97 -13.16
C VAL A 43 -7.13 10.17 -12.67
N THR A 44 -7.68 10.92 -11.72
CA THR A 44 -7.01 12.09 -11.15
C THR A 44 -5.84 11.69 -10.25
N PRO A 45 -4.84 12.56 -10.07
CA PRO A 45 -3.75 12.31 -9.14
C PRO A 45 -4.25 12.01 -7.72
N VAL A 46 -5.28 12.72 -7.23
CA VAL A 46 -5.84 12.49 -5.89
C VAL A 46 -6.46 11.10 -5.77
N GLN A 47 -7.18 10.63 -6.79
CA GLN A 47 -7.71 9.27 -6.81
C GLN A 47 -6.58 8.23 -6.78
N ILE A 48 -5.50 8.45 -7.56
CA ILE A 48 -4.33 7.58 -7.56
C ILE A 48 -3.72 7.54 -6.15
N LEU A 49 -3.47 8.69 -5.52
CA LEU A 49 -2.87 8.74 -4.18
C LEU A 49 -3.78 8.09 -3.12
N GLY A 50 -5.10 8.32 -3.19
CA GLY A 50 -6.06 7.75 -2.25
C GLY A 50 -6.12 6.22 -2.24
N ARG A 51 -5.78 5.57 -3.36
CA ARG A 51 -5.74 4.10 -3.44
C ARG A 51 -4.74 3.48 -2.47
N SER A 52 -3.57 4.09 -2.31
CA SER A 52 -2.54 3.60 -1.39
C SER A 52 -3.00 3.62 0.08
N LEU A 53 -3.70 4.69 0.50
CA LEU A 53 -4.29 4.80 1.84
C LEU A 53 -5.35 3.71 2.04
N THR A 54 -6.30 3.59 1.11
CA THR A 54 -7.36 2.57 1.21
C THR A 54 -6.76 1.17 1.25
N HIS A 55 -5.77 0.89 0.39
CA HIS A 55 -5.07 -0.39 0.34
C HIS A 55 -4.34 -0.71 1.66
N ALA A 56 -3.54 0.24 2.18
CA ALA A 56 -2.86 0.09 3.46
C ALA A 56 -3.87 -0.12 4.60
N PHE A 57 -4.97 0.65 4.61
CA PHE A 57 -6.03 0.52 5.60
C PHE A 57 -6.70 -0.86 5.55
N THR A 58 -7.01 -1.38 4.36
CA THR A 58 -7.59 -2.72 4.20
C THR A 58 -6.65 -3.80 4.71
N VAL A 59 -5.36 -3.76 4.36
CA VAL A 59 -4.37 -4.75 4.82
C VAL A 59 -4.21 -4.69 6.34
N ALA A 60 -4.04 -3.49 6.91
CA ALA A 60 -3.89 -3.31 8.35
C ALA A 60 -5.16 -3.73 9.12
N THR A 61 -6.35 -3.45 8.58
CA THR A 61 -7.63 -3.86 9.17
C THR A 61 -7.79 -5.37 9.19
N ALA A 62 -7.52 -6.02 8.06
CA ALA A 62 -7.57 -7.47 7.95
C ALA A 62 -6.57 -8.11 8.94
N TYR A 63 -5.40 -7.49 9.11
CA TYR A 63 -4.38 -7.93 10.07
C TYR A 63 -4.82 -7.74 11.52
N ALA A 64 -5.40 -6.59 11.86
CA ALA A 64 -5.97 -6.30 13.17
C ALA A 64 -7.05 -7.33 13.56
N LYS A 65 -7.95 -7.65 12.63
CA LYS A 65 -9.01 -8.63 12.84
C LYS A 65 -8.48 -10.05 13.03
N GLN A 66 -7.43 -10.41 12.31
CA GLN A 66 -6.74 -11.69 12.51
C GLN A 66 -6.07 -11.78 13.88
N LEU A 67 -5.57 -10.66 14.43
CA LEU A 67 -4.91 -10.60 15.73
C LEU A 67 -5.88 -10.54 16.91
N TYR A 68 -6.88 -9.66 16.83
CA TYR A 68 -7.72 -9.26 17.95
C TYR A 68 -9.19 -9.71 17.82
N GLY A 69 -9.55 -10.35 16.71
CA GLY A 69 -10.91 -10.80 16.42
C GLY A 69 -11.69 -9.85 15.51
N GLU A 70 -12.78 -10.34 14.92
CA GLU A 70 -13.56 -9.63 13.90
C GLU A 70 -14.24 -8.35 14.41
N ASP A 71 -14.59 -8.32 15.70
CA ASP A 71 -15.34 -7.23 16.32
C ASP A 71 -14.45 -6.17 16.98
N VAL A 72 -13.11 -6.25 16.80
CA VAL A 72 -12.20 -5.27 17.38
C VAL A 72 -12.52 -3.85 16.89
N LYS A 73 -12.55 -2.91 17.83
CA LYS A 73 -12.78 -1.48 17.57
C LYS A 73 -11.48 -0.73 17.81
N ASP A 74 -11.30 -0.17 18.99
CA ASP A 74 -10.03 0.43 19.38
C ASP A 74 -8.99 -0.67 19.60
N LEU A 75 -7.82 -0.49 19.00
CA LEU A 75 -6.75 -1.47 19.06
C LEU A 75 -5.98 -1.33 20.37
N PRO A 76 -5.67 -2.45 21.08
CA PRO A 76 -4.83 -2.41 22.27
C PRO A 76 -3.44 -1.84 21.98
N GLU A 77 -2.90 -2.16 20.80
CA GLU A 77 -1.63 -1.63 20.29
C GLU A 77 -1.82 -1.13 18.86
N PRO A 78 -1.24 0.04 18.49
CA PRO A 78 -1.29 0.52 17.12
C PRO A 78 -0.59 -0.44 16.15
N ILE A 79 -1.16 -0.60 14.96
CA ILE A 79 -0.54 -1.33 13.86
C ILE A 79 0.07 -0.32 12.89
N HIS A 80 1.37 -0.47 12.64
CA HIS A 80 2.08 0.31 11.63
C HIS A 80 2.21 -0.48 10.34
N LEU A 81 1.90 0.15 9.21
CA LEU A 81 2.05 -0.47 7.89
C LEU A 81 2.62 0.52 6.88
N ASN A 82 3.72 0.13 6.26
CA ASN A 82 4.30 0.86 5.15
C ASN A 82 3.60 0.49 3.84
N CYS A 83 3.43 1.47 2.95
CA CYS A 83 2.85 1.28 1.63
C CYS A 83 3.65 2.04 0.57
N ILE A 84 3.98 1.35 -0.51
CA ILE A 84 4.61 1.93 -1.70
C ILE A 84 3.66 1.70 -2.87
N GLN A 85 3.24 2.77 -3.52
CA GLN A 85 2.46 2.71 -4.75
C GLN A 85 3.28 3.22 -5.93
N THR A 86 3.26 2.51 -7.06
CA THR A 86 4.08 2.87 -8.23
C THR A 86 3.52 2.40 -9.57
N ASP A 87 3.81 3.16 -10.63
CA ASP A 87 3.64 2.75 -12.04
C ASP A 87 4.96 2.29 -12.69
N GLY A 88 6.03 2.14 -11.91
CA GLY A 88 7.38 1.85 -12.36
C GLY A 88 8.24 3.09 -12.60
N GLN A 89 7.64 4.28 -12.75
CA GLN A 89 8.37 5.55 -12.90
C GLN A 89 8.11 6.52 -11.75
N ARG A 90 6.86 6.61 -11.28
CA ARG A 90 6.41 7.48 -10.19
C ARG A 90 6.12 6.64 -8.96
N PHE A 91 6.44 7.19 -7.79
CA PHE A 91 6.33 6.51 -6.51
C PHE A 91 5.61 7.40 -5.50
N HIS A 92 4.68 6.79 -4.78
CA HIS A 92 4.03 7.37 -3.62
C HIS A 92 4.33 6.49 -2.41
N PHE A 93 4.82 7.11 -1.35
CA PHE A 93 5.22 6.44 -0.12
C PHE A 93 4.25 6.84 1.00
N GLY A 94 3.76 5.86 1.75
CA GLY A 94 2.82 6.08 2.84
C GLY A 94 3.12 5.21 4.05
N VAL A 95 2.89 5.75 5.23
CA VAL A 95 2.96 5.02 6.50
C VAL A 95 1.63 5.21 7.21
N LEU A 96 0.93 4.11 7.43
CA LEU A 96 -0.32 4.07 8.19
C LEU A 96 -0.02 3.70 9.64
N GLU A 97 -0.57 4.49 10.55
CA GLU A 97 -0.74 4.12 11.96
C GLU A 97 -2.23 3.87 12.20
N LEU A 98 -2.59 2.60 12.26
CA LEU A 98 -3.92 2.13 12.57
C LEU A 98 -4.07 2.00 14.08
N LYS A 99 -4.97 2.79 14.67
CA LYS A 99 -5.27 2.78 16.11
C LYS A 99 -6.70 2.34 16.41
N THR A 100 -7.62 2.54 15.47
CA THR A 100 -9.02 2.21 15.68
C THR A 100 -9.71 1.76 14.40
N LEU A 101 -10.65 0.82 14.56
CA LEU A 101 -11.66 0.43 13.58
C LEU A 101 -13.06 0.96 13.93
N ASN A 102 -13.17 1.83 14.94
CA ASN A 102 -14.39 2.57 15.24
C ASN A 102 -14.55 3.74 14.26
N LEU A 103 -15.02 3.44 13.04
CA LEU A 103 -15.20 4.44 11.97
C LEU A 103 -16.44 5.33 12.17
N ASP A 104 -17.39 4.92 13.02
CA ASP A 104 -18.62 5.66 13.31
C ASP A 104 -18.42 6.70 14.43
N GLY A 105 -17.27 6.67 15.12
CA GLY A 105 -16.93 7.60 16.18
C GLY A 105 -16.65 9.00 15.63
N THR A 106 -17.46 9.98 16.02
CA THR A 106 -17.22 11.40 15.68
C THR A 106 -16.10 12.02 16.53
N GLU A 107 -15.88 11.49 17.74
CA GLU A 107 -14.90 11.92 18.72
C GLU A 107 -13.93 10.77 19.09
N GLY A 108 -12.74 11.11 19.59
CA GLY A 108 -11.77 10.14 20.13
C GLY A 108 -10.59 9.80 19.21
N THR A 109 -10.03 8.60 19.38
CA THR A 109 -8.83 8.12 18.70
C THR A 109 -9.01 8.09 17.19
N LYS A 110 -8.04 8.59 16.43
CA LYS A 110 -8.06 8.56 14.95
C LYS A 110 -6.81 7.91 14.38
N ASN A 111 -6.97 7.25 13.24
CA ASN A 111 -5.85 6.72 12.46
C ASN A 111 -5.04 7.85 11.85
N VAL A 112 -3.75 7.62 11.59
CA VAL A 112 -2.85 8.63 11.02
C VAL A 112 -2.20 8.10 9.75
N TRP A 113 -2.15 8.94 8.72
CA TRP A 113 -1.52 8.64 7.44
C TRP A 113 -0.44 9.67 7.13
N TYR A 114 0.81 9.22 7.14
CA TYR A 114 1.95 10.02 6.71
C TYR A 114 2.26 9.67 5.26
N CYS A 115 2.53 10.66 4.42
CA CYS A 115 2.84 10.38 3.03
C CYS A 115 3.85 11.32 2.38
N LYS A 116 4.56 10.79 1.39
CA LYS A 116 5.37 11.52 0.43
C LYS A 116 4.82 11.25 -0.97
N ASN A 117 4.28 12.29 -1.58
CA ASN A 117 3.54 12.18 -2.83
C ASN A 117 4.43 12.30 -4.05
N ASP A 118 4.12 11.48 -5.06
CA ASP A 118 4.48 11.67 -6.46
C ASP A 118 5.98 11.94 -6.75
N LEU A 119 6.85 11.09 -6.20
CA LEU A 119 8.27 11.12 -6.51
C LEU A 119 8.54 10.41 -7.84
N LYS A 120 9.04 11.16 -8.82
CA LYS A 120 9.50 10.61 -10.10
C LYS A 120 10.91 10.06 -9.96
N MET A 121 11.12 8.82 -10.40
CA MET A 121 12.41 8.12 -10.36
C MET A 121 13.30 8.49 -11.54
N TYR A 122 12.74 8.66 -12.73
CA TYR A 122 13.47 9.08 -13.93
C TYR A 122 12.51 9.76 -14.90
N ASP A 123 13.02 10.58 -15.82
CA ASP A 123 12.18 11.28 -16.79
C ASP A 123 11.84 10.45 -18.02
N SER A 124 12.84 9.80 -18.60
CA SER A 124 12.68 8.92 -19.75
C SER A 124 13.68 7.77 -19.70
N CYS A 125 13.26 6.62 -20.24
CA CYS A 125 14.10 5.45 -20.44
C CYS A 125 13.85 4.97 -21.87
N ARG A 126 14.78 5.24 -22.78
CA ARG A 126 14.60 4.99 -24.23
C ARG A 126 15.94 4.78 -24.91
N TYR A 127 15.92 4.34 -26.17
CA TYR A 127 17.11 4.32 -27.00
C TYR A 127 17.28 5.65 -27.73
N LEU A 128 18.46 6.26 -27.64
CA LEU A 128 18.87 7.42 -28.45
C LEU A 128 20.05 6.98 -29.31
N SER A 129 19.88 7.04 -30.64
CA SER A 129 20.90 6.61 -31.61
C SER A 129 21.41 5.18 -31.36
N GLY A 130 20.51 4.26 -30.99
CA GLY A 130 20.85 2.86 -30.70
C GLY A 130 21.47 2.60 -29.33
N MET A 131 21.66 3.63 -28.50
CA MET A 131 22.19 3.51 -27.13
C MET A 131 21.06 3.63 -26.10
N PRO A 132 20.98 2.77 -25.07
CA PRO A 132 20.01 2.93 -24.00
C PRO A 132 20.38 4.15 -23.15
N VAL A 133 19.45 5.06 -22.96
CA VAL A 133 19.62 6.31 -22.20
C VAL A 133 18.53 6.41 -21.14
N LEU A 134 18.96 6.67 -19.90
CA LEU A 134 18.12 7.01 -18.76
C LEU A 134 18.33 8.49 -18.42
N GLU A 135 17.29 9.30 -18.58
CA GLU A 135 17.36 10.75 -18.34
C GLU A 135 16.86 11.09 -16.93
N ASN A 136 17.59 11.99 -16.25
CA ASN A 136 17.22 12.60 -14.97
C ASN A 136 16.84 11.58 -13.88
N ASN A 137 17.68 10.57 -13.68
CA ASN A 137 17.52 9.61 -12.59
C ASN A 137 17.61 10.30 -11.21
N ASN A 138 16.61 10.06 -10.37
CA ASN A 138 16.48 10.57 -9.01
C ASN A 138 16.76 9.44 -8.00
N PRO A 139 17.99 9.31 -7.49
CA PRO A 139 18.37 8.22 -6.59
C PRO A 139 17.62 8.26 -5.25
N LYS A 140 17.06 9.42 -4.85
CA LYS A 140 16.31 9.55 -3.60
C LYS A 140 15.11 8.62 -3.52
N VAL A 141 14.51 8.26 -4.66
CA VAL A 141 13.42 7.28 -4.69
C VAL A 141 13.89 5.95 -4.10
N TYR A 142 15.09 5.51 -4.47
CA TYR A 142 15.67 4.29 -3.92
C TYR A 142 16.03 4.45 -2.44
N ASP A 143 16.50 5.62 -2.02
CA ASP A 143 16.75 5.90 -0.59
C ASP A 143 15.48 5.74 0.25
N TYR A 144 14.32 6.20 -0.23
CA TYR A 144 13.04 5.98 0.44
C TYR A 144 12.62 4.52 0.45
N ILE A 145 12.79 3.79 -0.66
CA ILE A 145 12.51 2.34 -0.72
C ILE A 145 13.38 1.62 0.31
N ASN A 146 14.67 1.95 0.37
CA ASN A 146 15.62 1.36 1.31
C ASN A 146 15.30 1.71 2.77
N ALA A 147 14.85 2.94 3.04
CA ALA A 147 14.37 3.33 4.37
C ALA A 147 13.13 2.54 4.79
N PHE A 148 12.18 2.32 3.87
CA PHE A 148 10.98 1.51 4.13
C PHE A 148 11.31 0.02 4.32
N TYR A 149 12.36 -0.48 3.67
CA TYR A 149 12.78 -1.88 3.79
C TYR A 149 13.52 -2.18 5.09
N ASN A 150 14.36 -1.26 5.57
CA ASN A 150 15.22 -1.46 6.75
C ASN A 150 14.66 -0.89 8.05
N CYS A 151 13.42 -0.40 8.06
CA CYS A 151 12.78 0.13 9.27
C CYS A 151 12.37 -0.97 10.26
#